data_AF-A0A2X3K655-F1
#
_entry.id   AF-A0A2X3K655-F1
#
_cell.length_a   1.000
_cell.length_b   1.000
_cell.length_c   1.000
_cell.angle_alpha   90.00
_cell.angle_beta   90.00
_cell.angle_gamma   90.00
#
_symmetry.space_group_name_H-M   'P 1'
#
loop_
_entity.id
_entity.type
_entity.pdbx_description
1 polymer ?
#
loop_
_entity_poly.entity_id
_entity_poly.type
_entity_poly.pdbx_seq_one_letter_code
_entity_poly.pdbx_strand_id
1 'polypeptide(L)'
;MLDATNTLTTIVNQIIADEQLQTLGFEGQQVSWETAHRWKSELNAKLVSATPDVLRQIKTPEEVEIIRLACGIADRGAEHIRRFIQAGMSEREIAAELEWFMRQQGAEKASFDTIVASGWRGALPHGKASDKIVAAGEFVTLDFGALYQGYCSDMTRTLLVNGRRVSGRISPAV
;
A
#
# COMPACT_ATOMS: atom_id res chain seq x y z
N MET A 1 -16.52 -21.68 -10.27
CA MET A 1 -16.12 -22.75 -9.33
C MET A 1 -17.00 -22.78 -8.09
N LEU A 2 -17.45 -21.62 -7.58
CA LEU A 2 -18.53 -21.57 -6.59
C LEU A 2 -19.84 -21.18 -7.26
N ASP A 3 -20.92 -21.84 -6.87
CA ASP A 3 -22.30 -21.54 -7.30
C ASP A 3 -23.29 -21.96 -6.21
N ALA A 4 -24.59 -21.89 -6.50
CA ALA A 4 -25.65 -22.20 -5.52
C ALA A 4 -25.62 -23.67 -5.03
N THR A 5 -25.04 -24.58 -5.81
CA THR A 5 -24.90 -26.01 -5.50
C THR A 5 -23.49 -26.40 -5.04
N ASN A 6 -22.48 -25.68 -5.50
CA ASN A 6 -21.07 -25.87 -5.17
C ASN A 6 -20.61 -24.76 -4.22
N THR A 7 -20.90 -24.93 -2.94
CA THR A 7 -20.52 -23.97 -1.91
C THR A 7 -19.14 -24.31 -1.35
N LEU A 8 -18.55 -23.37 -0.60
CA LEU A 8 -17.32 -23.63 0.16
C LEU A 8 -17.45 -24.91 1.00
N THR A 9 -18.57 -25.04 1.71
CA THR A 9 -18.83 -26.16 2.61
C THR A 9 -18.87 -27.50 1.86
N THR A 10 -19.57 -27.57 0.72
CA THR A 10 -19.65 -28.84 -0.04
C THR A 10 -18.30 -29.24 -0.60
N ILE A 11 -17.54 -28.30 -1.16
CA ILE A 11 -16.23 -28.57 -1.75
C ILE A 11 -15.20 -28.92 -0.67
N VAL A 12 -15.11 -28.14 0.41
CA VAL A 12 -14.11 -28.37 1.47
C VAL A 12 -14.40 -29.69 2.20
N ASN A 13 -15.66 -30.03 2.45
CA ASN A 13 -16.00 -31.32 3.07
C ASN A 13 -15.66 -32.51 2.18
N GLN A 14 -15.79 -32.36 0.85
CA GLN A 14 -15.34 -33.39 -0.08
C GLN A 14 -13.82 -33.61 0.02
N ILE A 15 -13.03 -32.52 0.02
CA ILE A 15 -11.56 -32.59 0.19
C ILE A 15 -11.18 -33.20 1.55
N ILE A 16 -11.86 -32.80 2.63
CA ILE A 16 -11.65 -33.38 3.97
C ILE A 16 -11.85 -34.90 3.95
N ALA A 17 -12.88 -35.39 3.26
CA ALA A 17 -13.17 -36.80 3.16
C ALA A 17 -12.11 -37.54 2.30
N ASP A 18 -11.75 -36.98 1.14
CA ASP A 18 -10.82 -37.58 0.19
C ASP A 18 -9.40 -37.68 0.76
N GLU A 19 -8.95 -36.66 1.51
CA GLU A 19 -7.62 -36.61 2.12
C GLU A 19 -7.60 -37.02 3.61
N GLN A 20 -8.75 -37.40 4.17
CA GLN A 20 -8.92 -37.84 5.57
C GLN A 20 -8.45 -36.81 6.62
N LEU A 21 -8.65 -35.52 6.35
CA LEU A 21 -8.17 -34.42 7.19
C LEU A 21 -8.88 -34.40 8.56
N GLN A 22 -8.10 -34.43 9.65
CA GLN A 22 -8.64 -34.35 11.01
C GLN A 22 -8.70 -32.92 11.54
N THR A 23 -7.74 -32.09 11.14
CA THR A 23 -7.57 -30.71 11.60
C THR A 23 -7.45 -29.80 10.40
N LEU A 24 -8.19 -28.69 10.41
CA LEU A 24 -8.15 -27.68 9.36
C LEU A 24 -7.73 -26.34 9.96
N GLY A 25 -6.60 -25.80 9.49
CA GLY A 25 -6.16 -24.45 9.85
C GLY A 25 -7.03 -23.40 9.18
N PHE A 26 -7.38 -22.34 9.89
CA PHE A 26 -8.03 -21.16 9.29
C PHE A 26 -7.41 -19.86 9.83
N GLU A 27 -7.46 -18.79 9.03
CA GLU A 27 -6.86 -17.49 9.36
C GLU A 27 -7.69 -16.72 10.39
N GLY A 28 -7.62 -17.11 11.66
CA GLY A 28 -8.51 -16.58 12.71
C GLY A 28 -8.32 -15.10 13.07
N GLN A 29 -7.28 -14.44 12.55
CA GLN A 29 -7.12 -12.99 12.63
C GLN A 29 -7.83 -12.25 11.49
N GLN A 30 -8.16 -12.94 10.39
CA GLN A 30 -8.76 -12.36 9.18
C GLN A 30 -10.23 -12.75 9.02
N VAL A 31 -10.60 -13.95 9.46
CA VAL A 31 -11.97 -14.46 9.39
C VAL A 31 -12.78 -13.91 10.57
N SER A 32 -13.94 -13.31 10.28
CA SER A 32 -14.82 -12.78 11.32
C SER A 32 -15.35 -13.88 12.26
N TRP A 33 -15.67 -13.51 13.49
CA TRP A 33 -16.17 -14.45 14.51
C TRP A 33 -17.38 -15.24 14.02
N GLU A 34 -18.38 -14.59 13.41
CA GLU A 34 -19.60 -15.25 12.91
C GLU A 34 -19.29 -16.27 11.80
N THR A 35 -18.37 -15.90 10.90
CA THR A 35 -17.95 -16.78 9.80
C THR A 35 -17.23 -18.02 10.32
N ALA A 36 -16.27 -17.82 11.24
CA ALA A 36 -15.54 -18.93 11.87
C ALA A 36 -16.48 -19.83 12.68
N HIS A 37 -17.46 -19.26 13.39
CA HIS A 37 -18.46 -20.02 14.13
C HIS A 37 -19.33 -20.88 13.20
N ARG A 38 -19.82 -20.31 12.10
CA ARG A 38 -20.58 -21.05 11.07
C ARG A 38 -19.74 -22.18 10.45
N TRP A 39 -18.50 -21.91 10.06
CA TRP A 39 -17.62 -22.94 9.49
C TRP A 39 -17.32 -24.06 10.48
N LYS A 40 -17.20 -23.74 11.77
CA LYS A 40 -16.98 -24.76 12.81
C LYS A 40 -18.14 -25.75 12.92
N SER A 41 -19.37 -25.34 12.60
CA SER A 41 -20.53 -26.24 12.55
C SER A 41 -20.70 -26.97 11.21
N GLU A 42 -20.20 -26.38 10.12
CA GLU A 42 -20.45 -26.86 8.76
C GLU A 42 -19.32 -27.71 8.17
N LEU A 43 -18.07 -27.54 8.63
CA LEU A 43 -16.90 -28.25 8.14
C LEU A 43 -16.58 -29.46 9.00
N ASN A 44 -16.36 -30.61 8.35
CA ASN A 44 -16.22 -31.92 8.98
C ASN A 44 -14.80 -32.18 9.53
N ALA A 45 -14.14 -31.15 10.05
CA ALA A 45 -12.80 -31.22 10.63
C ALA A 45 -12.70 -30.30 11.85
N LYS A 46 -11.72 -30.56 12.72
CA LYS A 46 -11.43 -29.66 13.85
C LYS A 46 -10.79 -28.37 13.32
N LEU A 47 -11.54 -27.28 13.32
CA LEU A 47 -11.00 -25.96 12.96
C LEU A 47 -10.07 -25.43 14.06
N VAL A 48 -8.85 -25.04 13.67
CA VAL A 48 -7.84 -24.45 14.55
C VAL A 48 -7.37 -23.14 13.94
N SER A 49 -7.39 -22.06 14.73
CA SER A 49 -6.85 -20.77 14.30
C SER A 49 -5.35 -20.91 14.06
N ALA A 50 -4.90 -20.53 12.87
CA ALA A 50 -3.50 -20.52 12.46
C ALA A 50 -3.20 -19.22 11.71
N THR A 51 -1.92 -18.80 11.73
CA THR A 51 -1.47 -17.55 11.09
C THR A 51 -0.30 -17.85 10.17
N PRO A 52 -0.55 -18.03 8.85
CA PRO A 52 0.51 -18.34 7.89
C PRO A 52 1.39 -17.13 7.54
N ASP A 53 1.07 -15.93 8.04
CA ASP A 53 1.75 -14.66 7.72
C ASP A 53 3.28 -14.69 7.90
N VAL A 54 3.79 -15.52 8.82
CA VAL A 54 5.24 -15.70 9.03
C VAL A 54 5.94 -16.18 7.76
N LEU A 55 5.26 -16.94 6.90
CA LEU A 55 5.82 -17.44 5.64
C LEU A 55 6.11 -16.31 4.64
N ARG A 56 5.46 -15.16 4.77
CA ARG A 56 5.66 -13.99 3.89
C ARG A 56 6.79 -13.08 4.36
N GLN A 57 7.50 -13.40 5.44
CA GLN A 57 8.59 -12.54 5.95
C GLN A 57 9.78 -12.54 4.99
N ILE A 58 10.20 -13.71 4.52
CA ILE A 58 11.28 -13.89 3.53
C ILE A 58 10.65 -13.96 2.14
N LYS A 59 11.03 -13.03 1.27
CA LYS A 59 10.51 -12.93 -0.09
C LYS A 59 11.33 -13.83 -1.01
N THR A 60 10.65 -14.49 -1.94
CA THR A 60 11.29 -15.15 -3.06
C THR A 60 11.91 -14.13 -4.04
N PRO A 61 12.84 -14.54 -4.90
CA PRO A 61 13.45 -13.65 -5.90
C PRO A 61 12.42 -12.96 -6.81
N GLU A 62 11.34 -13.64 -7.17
CA GLU A 62 10.25 -13.09 -8.00
C GLU A 62 9.52 -11.95 -7.26
N GLU A 63 9.13 -12.17 -6.00
CA GLU A 63 8.48 -11.13 -5.18
C GLU A 63 9.38 -9.91 -4.99
N VAL A 64 10.68 -10.13 -4.77
CA VAL A 64 11.66 -9.03 -4.66
C VAL A 64 11.71 -8.20 -5.95
N GLU A 65 11.65 -8.83 -7.12
CA GLU A 65 11.68 -8.11 -8.39
C GLU A 65 10.41 -7.26 -8.59
N ILE A 66 9.24 -7.78 -8.23
CA ILE A 66 7.99 -7.00 -8.27
C ILE A 66 8.07 -5.81 -7.30
N ILE A 67 8.58 -6.01 -6.08
CA ILE A 67 8.80 -4.94 -5.10
C ILE A 67 9.76 -3.88 -5.66
N ARG A 68 10.84 -4.28 -6.34
CA ARG A 68 11.77 -3.33 -6.99
C ARG A 68 11.08 -2.51 -8.06
N LEU A 69 10.20 -3.11 -8.87
CA LEU A 69 9.41 -2.38 -9.85
C LEU A 69 8.45 -1.39 -9.18
N ALA A 70 7.78 -1.78 -8.09
CA ALA A 70 6.95 -0.89 -7.29
C ALA A 70 7.75 0.30 -6.70
N CYS A 71 8.97 0.04 -6.22
CA CYS A 71 9.89 1.09 -5.76
C CYS A 71 10.32 2.01 -6.91
N GLY A 72 10.62 1.44 -8.08
CA GLY A 72 10.98 2.22 -9.27
C GLY A 72 9.85 3.15 -9.75
N ILE A 73 8.59 2.74 -9.61
CA ILE A 73 7.42 3.63 -9.86
C ILE A 73 7.43 4.81 -8.88
N ALA A 74 7.59 4.52 -7.59
CA ALA A 74 7.61 5.56 -6.56
C ALA A 74 8.81 6.52 -6.74
N ASP A 75 10.00 6.01 -7.08
CA ASP A 75 11.20 6.81 -7.37
C ASP A 75 10.98 7.78 -8.54
N ARG A 76 10.39 7.31 -9.64
CA ARG A 76 10.01 8.19 -10.76
C ARG A 76 8.97 9.22 -10.33
N GLY A 77 8.04 8.83 -9.45
CA GLY A 77 7.07 9.73 -8.82
C GLY A 77 7.72 10.82 -7.97
N ALA A 78 8.73 10.49 -7.17
CA ALA A 78 9.49 11.47 -6.39
C ALA A 78 10.19 12.49 -7.29
N GLU A 79 10.83 12.04 -8.38
CA GLU A 79 11.50 12.95 -9.30
C GLU A 79 10.52 13.84 -10.07
N HIS A 80 9.36 13.29 -10.46
CA HIS A 80 8.28 14.04 -11.07
C HIS A 80 7.74 15.12 -10.12
N ILE A 81 7.33 14.72 -8.91
CA ILE A 81 6.66 15.63 -7.96
C ILE A 81 7.61 16.72 -7.47
N ARG A 82 8.91 16.42 -7.32
CA ARG A 82 9.94 17.42 -6.98
C ARG A 82 10.00 18.56 -8.00
N ARG A 83 9.71 18.30 -9.27
CA ARG A 83 9.67 19.32 -10.35
C ARG A 83 8.32 20.02 -10.43
N PHE A 84 7.25 19.33 -10.05
CA PHE A 84 5.87 19.81 -10.11
C PHE A 84 5.52 20.79 -8.98
N ILE A 85 5.96 20.51 -7.74
CA ILE A 85 5.59 21.31 -6.56
C ILE A 85 5.97 22.79 -6.75
N GLN A 86 4.98 23.67 -6.56
CA GLN A 86 5.16 25.11 -6.51
C GLN A 86 4.48 25.70 -5.27
N ALA A 87 5.00 26.83 -4.78
CA ALA A 87 4.31 27.59 -3.75
C ALA A 87 2.93 28.06 -4.27
N GLY A 88 1.90 27.95 -3.44
CA GLY A 88 0.51 28.26 -3.79
C GLY A 88 -0.36 27.03 -4.08
N MET A 89 0.24 25.85 -4.27
CA MET A 89 -0.51 24.60 -4.38
C MET A 89 -0.95 24.12 -3.00
N SER A 90 -2.12 23.49 -2.92
CA SER A 90 -2.54 22.71 -1.76
C SER A 90 -1.80 21.38 -1.69
N GLU A 91 -1.67 20.84 -0.48
CA GLU A 91 -1.12 19.49 -0.28
C GLU A 91 -1.95 18.42 -1.01
N ARG A 92 -3.27 18.60 -1.10
CA ARG A 92 -4.18 17.71 -1.83
C ARG A 92 -3.91 17.69 -3.33
N GLU A 93 -3.63 18.83 -3.96
CA GLU A 93 -3.27 18.90 -5.38
C GLU A 93 -1.95 18.16 -5.66
N ILE A 94 -0.97 18.29 -4.75
CA ILE A 94 0.31 17.59 -4.85
C ILE A 94 0.11 16.07 -4.72
N ALA A 95 -0.71 15.62 -3.76
CA ALA A 95 -1.03 14.21 -3.60
C ALA A 95 -1.76 13.65 -4.84
N ALA A 96 -2.75 14.38 -5.35
CA ALA A 96 -3.53 13.97 -6.52
C ALA A 96 -2.64 13.81 -7.77
N GLU A 97 -1.71 14.74 -8.00
CA GLU A 97 -0.74 14.63 -9.09
C GLU A 97 0.18 13.42 -8.92
N LEU A 98 0.69 13.19 -7.72
CA LEU A 98 1.59 12.07 -7.45
C LEU A 98 0.91 10.72 -7.68
N GLU A 99 -0.33 10.57 -7.21
CA GLU A 99 -1.14 9.37 -7.42
C GLU A 99 -1.52 9.18 -8.89
N TRP A 100 -1.91 10.24 -9.58
CA TRP A 100 -2.14 10.21 -11.03
C TRP A 100 -0.88 9.74 -11.76
N PHE A 101 0.27 10.32 -11.46
CA PHE A 101 1.53 9.97 -12.11
C PHE A 101 1.89 8.50 -11.88
N MET A 102 1.79 8.00 -10.64
CA MET A 102 2.06 6.59 -10.34
C MET A 102 1.16 5.63 -11.13
N ARG A 103 -0.13 5.98 -11.30
CA ARG A 103 -1.05 5.19 -12.15
C ARG A 103 -0.61 5.21 -13.61
N GLN A 104 -0.19 6.36 -14.14
CA GLN A 104 0.37 6.45 -15.50
C GLN A 104 1.66 5.63 -15.68
N GLN A 105 2.40 5.37 -14.60
CA GLN A 105 3.59 4.51 -14.58
C GLN A 105 3.26 3.02 -14.37
N GLY A 106 1.99 2.65 -14.28
CA GLY A 106 1.52 1.27 -14.19
C GLY A 106 1.10 0.80 -12.79
N ALA A 107 1.09 1.68 -11.78
CA ALA A 107 0.56 1.31 -10.47
C ALA A 107 -0.96 1.06 -10.53
N GLU A 108 -1.44 0.06 -9.79
CA GLU A 108 -2.87 -0.21 -9.63
C GLU A 108 -3.58 0.92 -8.86
N LYS A 109 -2.88 1.44 -7.84
CA LYS A 109 -3.25 2.57 -6.97
C LYS A 109 -2.04 2.93 -6.09
N ALA A 110 -2.20 3.95 -5.25
CA ALA A 110 -1.30 4.15 -4.12
C ALA A 110 -1.41 2.97 -3.13
N SER A 111 -0.31 2.59 -2.49
CA SER A 111 -0.28 1.50 -1.50
C SER A 111 -0.94 1.89 -0.17
N PHE A 112 -1.01 3.19 0.14
CA PHE A 112 -1.69 3.77 1.29
C PHE A 112 -2.13 5.21 0.98
N ASP A 113 -2.88 5.83 1.90
CA ASP A 113 -3.32 7.22 1.74
C ASP A 113 -2.11 8.17 1.77
N THR A 114 -1.86 8.85 0.65
CA THR A 114 -0.71 9.74 0.47
C THR A 114 -0.63 10.84 1.54
N ILE A 115 0.53 10.98 2.15
CA ILE A 115 0.86 12.05 3.07
C ILE A 115 1.60 13.13 2.31
N VAL A 116 1.09 14.36 2.42
CA VAL A 116 1.78 15.58 2.04
C VAL A 116 1.64 16.54 3.20
N ALA A 117 2.74 16.80 3.90
CA ALA A 117 2.75 17.54 5.16
C ALA A 117 3.77 18.69 5.08
N SER A 118 3.26 19.91 4.90
CA SER A 118 4.03 21.12 4.65
C SER A 118 4.11 22.06 5.85
N GLY A 119 5.27 22.70 6.02
CA GLY A 119 5.52 23.65 7.11
C GLY A 119 5.32 23.02 8.48
N TRP A 120 4.50 23.65 9.32
CA TRP A 120 4.20 23.13 10.66
C TRP A 120 3.56 21.73 10.64
N ARG A 121 2.85 21.36 9.56
CA ARG A 121 2.25 20.03 9.43
C ARG A 121 3.31 18.94 9.28
N GLY A 122 4.54 19.28 8.88
CA GLY A 122 5.67 18.34 8.88
C GLY A 122 5.98 17.74 10.25
N ALA A 123 5.49 18.33 11.35
CA ALA A 123 5.54 17.76 12.69
C ALA A 123 4.49 16.67 12.96
N LEU A 124 3.59 16.39 12.01
CA LEU A 124 2.52 15.38 12.11
C LEU A 124 2.93 14.13 11.34
N PRO A 125 3.36 13.04 12.01
CA PRO A 125 3.86 11.83 11.32
C PRO A 125 2.84 11.17 10.39
N HIS A 126 1.54 11.31 10.69
CA HIS A 126 0.44 10.76 9.89
C HIS A 126 -0.36 11.88 9.19
N GLY A 127 0.31 12.97 8.82
CA GLY A 127 -0.29 14.18 8.26
C GLY A 127 -0.78 14.02 6.82
N LYS A 128 -1.82 13.19 6.59
CA LYS A 128 -2.49 13.01 5.28
C LYS A 128 -2.67 14.35 4.57
N ALA A 129 -2.55 14.35 3.24
CA ALA A 129 -2.66 15.58 2.45
C ALA A 129 -3.94 16.36 2.78
N SER A 130 -3.81 17.67 3.05
CA SER A 130 -4.92 18.54 3.43
C SER A 130 -5.12 19.68 2.44
N ASP A 131 -6.05 20.59 2.74
CA ASP A 131 -6.27 21.80 1.94
C ASP A 131 -5.31 22.95 2.32
N LYS A 132 -4.33 22.70 3.21
CA LYS A 132 -3.28 23.67 3.52
C LYS A 132 -2.51 24.02 2.25
N ILE A 133 -2.37 25.32 2.01
CA ILE A 133 -1.52 25.85 0.94
C ILE A 133 -0.04 25.75 1.35
N VAL A 134 0.77 25.22 0.44
CA VAL A 134 2.21 25.11 0.56
C VAL A 134 2.85 26.46 0.25
N ALA A 135 3.69 26.95 1.16
CA ALA A 135 4.38 28.22 1.01
C ALA A 135 5.85 28.05 0.59
N ALA A 136 6.40 29.06 -0.08
CA ALA A 136 7.81 29.11 -0.42
C ALA A 136 8.69 29.08 0.84
N GLY A 137 9.75 28.28 0.83
CA GLY A 137 10.66 28.10 1.96
C GLY A 137 10.16 27.11 3.03
N GLU A 138 8.97 26.53 2.88
CA GLU A 138 8.55 25.42 3.74
C GLU A 138 9.24 24.11 3.33
N PHE A 139 9.53 23.28 4.32
CA PHE A 139 9.69 21.85 4.06
C PHE A 139 8.34 21.21 3.80
N VAL A 140 8.30 20.28 2.85
CA VAL A 140 7.16 19.42 2.56
C VAL A 140 7.60 17.97 2.63
N THR A 141 7.07 17.23 3.60
CA THR A 141 7.24 15.78 3.70
C THR A 141 6.20 15.10 2.83
N LEU A 142 6.67 14.33 1.85
CA LEU A 142 5.86 13.43 1.05
C LEU A 142 6.13 12.01 1.50
N ASP A 143 5.08 11.30 1.88
CA ASP A 143 5.15 9.88 2.24
C ASP A 143 4.08 9.11 1.45
N PHE A 144 4.54 8.21 0.59
CA PHE A 144 3.73 7.60 -0.45
C PHE A 144 4.33 6.30 -0.96
N GLY A 145 3.53 5.51 -1.66
CA GLY A 145 4.00 4.30 -2.32
C GLY A 145 3.04 3.82 -3.38
N ALA A 146 3.51 2.91 -4.23
CA ALA A 146 2.75 2.30 -5.31
C ALA A 146 2.34 0.87 -4.92
N LEU A 147 1.10 0.49 -5.23
CA LEU A 147 0.70 -0.92 -5.33
C LEU A 147 0.89 -1.37 -6.78
N TYR A 148 1.70 -2.40 -6.99
CA TYR A 148 2.02 -2.94 -8.30
C TYR A 148 2.07 -4.47 -8.26
N GLN A 149 1.22 -5.13 -9.06
CA GLN A 149 1.08 -6.59 -9.13
C GLN A 149 0.95 -7.22 -7.74
N GLY A 150 0.13 -6.62 -6.88
CA GLY A 150 -0.09 -7.08 -5.50
C GLY A 150 1.00 -6.76 -4.47
N TYR A 151 2.13 -6.14 -4.85
CA TYR A 151 3.19 -5.71 -3.93
C TYR A 151 3.25 -4.19 -3.75
N CYS A 152 3.59 -3.76 -2.54
CA CYS A 152 3.68 -2.36 -2.17
C CYS A 152 5.12 -1.86 -2.16
N SER A 153 5.33 -0.63 -2.62
CA SER A 153 6.44 0.22 -2.19
C SER A 153 5.98 1.20 -1.11
N ASP A 154 6.96 1.82 -0.46
CA ASP A 154 6.79 2.84 0.58
C ASP A 154 8.04 3.75 0.58
N MET A 155 7.84 5.05 0.40
CA MET A 155 8.93 6.02 0.32
C MET A 155 8.52 7.37 0.91
N THR A 156 9.38 7.86 1.80
CA THR A 156 9.31 9.22 2.32
C THR A 156 10.45 10.10 1.80
N ARG A 157 10.14 11.33 1.37
CA ARG A 157 11.13 12.40 1.11
C ARG A 157 10.63 13.73 1.64
N THR A 158 11.52 14.50 2.26
CA THR A 158 11.23 15.88 2.66
C THR A 158 11.95 16.84 1.72
N LEU A 159 11.20 17.67 1.01
CA LEU A 159 11.70 18.61 0.01
C LEU A 159 11.56 20.05 0.52
N LEU A 160 12.46 20.94 0.11
CA LEU A 160 12.34 22.38 0.36
C LEU A 160 11.65 23.04 -0.84
N VAL A 161 10.58 23.79 -0.59
CA VAL A 161 9.81 24.47 -1.64
C VAL A 161 10.56 25.73 -2.09
N ASN A 162 10.86 25.81 -3.39
CA ASN A 162 11.59 26.95 -3.96
C ASN A 162 10.84 28.29 -3.80
N GLY A 163 11.58 29.39 -3.80
CA GLY A 163 11.04 30.75 -3.71
C GLY A 163 12.06 31.84 -4.02
N ARG A 164 11.63 33.12 -4.06
CA ARG A 164 12.49 34.27 -4.44
C ARG A 164 13.81 34.38 -3.63
N ARG A 165 13.89 33.78 -2.44
CA ARG A 165 15.09 33.77 -1.57
C ARG A 165 15.67 32.38 -1.33
N VAL A 166 15.14 31.36 -2.00
CA VAL A 166 15.54 29.95 -1.87
C VAL A 166 15.79 29.42 -3.28
N SER A 167 17.05 29.43 -3.70
CA SER A 167 17.50 28.83 -4.96
C SER A 167 18.46 27.67 -4.68
N GLY A 168 17.94 26.45 -4.69
CA GLY A 168 18.79 25.27 -4.85
C GLY A 168 19.19 25.14 -6.32
N ARG A 169 20.49 25.11 -6.64
CA ARG A 169 20.93 24.68 -7.98
C ARG A 169 20.44 23.24 -8.17
N ILE A 170 19.57 23.03 -9.16
CA ILE A 170 19.16 21.71 -9.58
C ILE A 170 20.36 21.11 -10.32
N SER A 171 21.18 20.33 -9.62
CA SER A 171 22.20 19.52 -10.30
C SER A 171 21.48 18.42 -11.09
N PRO A 172 21.80 18.19 -12.37
CA PRO A 172 21.42 16.95 -13.01
C PRO A 172 22.06 15.81 -12.22
N ALA A 173 21.26 14.82 -11.84
CA ALA A 173 21.77 13.62 -11.17
C ALA A 173 22.78 12.92 -12.08
N VAL A 174 23.86 12.41 -11.47
CA VAL A 174 24.88 11.55 -12.08
C VAL A 174 24.30 10.15 -12.30
#